data_AF-A0A4Z0A5G7-F1
#
_entry.id   AF-A0A4Z0A5G7-F1
#
_cell.length_a   1.000
_cell.length_b   1.000
_cell.length_c   1.000
_cell.angle_alpha   90.00
_cell.angle_beta   90.00
_cell.angle_gamma   90.00
#
_symmetry.space_group_name_H-M   'P 1'
#
loop_
_entity.id
_entity.type
_entity.pdbx_description
1 polymer ?
#
loop_
_entity_poly.entity_id
_entity_poly.type
_entity_poly.pdbx_seq_one_letter_code
_entity_poly.pdbx_strand_id
1 'polypeptide(L)'
;MTATGMMVSTGKFNNNLSWRLPLFVQIIPAAFNVIFVFLCPESPRWLYTIGKVDEARDILAKLHSNTGDPYSPLIDLEMEEIKEKIVLGGSDKHFWDFRPLFRTAEDRYRAWMVVLIGSFGQLSGNGLITYFLPVLLKNAGIVSQNRQLTLNFVNSVTSFIGALSGSASVDHIGRRKLLLISTGLCVVTLAIVTGLLSDNGNGNQVRANAGISFIYLFMVIFSFGWTPMQSLYGAEVLSYEARAKGLAFLNVVAQASSCINTFGIPVALEKLGWKGRSPTDSIHSMLANGYTYSLPDFPDLGCL
;
A
#
# COMPACT_ATOMS: atom_id res chain seq x y z
N MET A 1 9.59 10.39 4.27
CA MET A 1 10.04 11.16 5.45
C MET A 1 11.19 12.10 5.11
N THR A 2 12.33 11.58 4.66
CA THR A 2 13.50 12.40 4.28
C THR A 2 13.13 13.43 3.21
N ALA A 3 12.54 12.99 2.09
CA ALA A 3 12.10 13.88 1.02
C ALA A 3 11.08 14.94 1.48
N THR A 4 10.06 14.54 2.26
CA THR A 4 9.04 15.45 2.78
C THR A 4 9.60 16.48 3.77
N GLY A 5 10.55 16.09 4.62
CA GLY A 5 11.19 16.99 5.58
C GLY A 5 12.05 18.06 4.92
N MET A 6 12.75 17.70 3.84
CA MET A 6 13.48 18.71 3.08
C MET A 6 12.55 19.61 2.29
N MET A 7 11.43 19.12 1.75
CA MET A 7 10.46 20.01 1.07
C MET A 7 9.97 21.17 1.97
N VAL A 8 9.90 20.98 3.29
CA VAL A 8 9.59 22.07 4.25
C VAL A 8 10.71 23.11 4.34
N SER A 9 11.97 22.66 4.34
CA SER A 9 13.14 23.54 4.36
C SER A 9 13.34 24.23 3.00
N THR A 10 13.17 23.48 1.91
CA THR A 10 13.45 23.93 0.54
C THR A 10 12.30 24.75 -0.07
N GLY A 11 11.08 24.63 0.46
CA GLY A 11 9.92 25.46 0.06
C GLY A 11 10.08 26.96 0.35
N LYS A 12 11.10 27.35 1.11
CA LYS A 12 11.47 28.75 1.37
C LYS A 12 12.36 29.37 0.28
N PHE A 13 12.95 28.56 -0.61
CA PHE A 13 13.77 29.07 -1.71
C PHE A 13 12.90 29.35 -2.94
N ASN A 14 13.04 30.54 -3.53
CA ASN A 14 12.36 30.95 -4.78
C ASN A 14 13.06 30.44 -6.05
N ASN A 15 13.94 29.44 -5.95
CA ASN A 15 14.79 28.98 -7.07
C ASN A 15 14.41 27.57 -7.53
N ASN A 16 14.78 27.20 -8.75
CA ASN A 16 14.52 25.87 -9.35
C ASN A 16 15.12 24.69 -8.55
N LEU A 17 16.02 24.97 -7.59
CA LEU A 17 16.54 23.99 -6.65
C LEU A 17 15.46 23.41 -5.72
N SER A 18 14.35 24.13 -5.49
CA SER A 18 13.35 23.74 -4.49
C SER A 18 12.63 22.42 -4.73
N TRP A 19 12.40 22.09 -6.00
CA TRP A 19 11.77 20.83 -6.39
C TRP A 19 12.79 19.74 -6.78
N ARG A 20 14.02 20.13 -7.15
CA ARG A 20 15.08 19.18 -7.56
C ARG A 20 15.78 18.54 -6.36
N LEU A 21 15.99 19.29 -5.29
CA LEU A 21 16.71 18.80 -4.11
C LEU A 21 16.04 17.58 -3.44
N PRO A 22 14.70 17.53 -3.28
CA PRO A 22 14.01 16.33 -2.80
C PRO A 22 14.16 15.11 -3.71
N LEU A 23 14.40 15.30 -5.02
CA LEU A 23 14.65 14.20 -5.97
C LEU A 23 16.06 13.65 -5.80
N PHE A 24 17.08 14.52 -5.73
CA PHE A 24 18.47 14.08 -5.55
C PHE A 24 18.68 13.32 -4.26
N VAL A 25 18.00 13.69 -3.19
CA VAL A 25 18.19 13.02 -1.90
C VAL A 25 17.51 11.65 -1.86
N GLN A 26 16.51 11.36 -2.71
CA GLN A 26 15.99 10.00 -2.86
C GLN A 26 17.02 9.03 -3.45
N ILE A 27 18.04 9.55 -4.14
CA ILE A 27 19.15 8.74 -4.66
C ILE A 27 20.04 8.22 -3.53
N ILE A 28 20.18 8.97 -2.42
CA ILE A 28 21.04 8.60 -1.29
C ILE A 28 20.67 7.22 -0.70
N PRO A 29 19.42 6.95 -0.26
CA PRO A 29 19.06 5.65 0.27
C PRO A 29 19.14 4.52 -0.78
N ALA A 30 18.89 4.82 -2.07
CA ALA A 30 19.05 3.85 -3.15
C ALA A 30 20.54 3.47 -3.35
N ALA A 31 21.44 4.45 -3.30
CA ALA A 31 22.88 4.22 -3.39
C ALA A 31 23.40 3.40 -2.20
N PHE A 32 22.94 3.71 -0.98
CA PHE A 32 23.24 2.88 0.20
C PHE A 32 22.77 1.44 -0.01
N ASN A 33 21.53 1.24 -0.49
CA ASN A 33 21.00 -0.10 -0.74
C ASN A 33 21.90 -0.89 -1.71
N VAL A 34 22.33 -0.28 -2.83
CA VAL A 34 23.24 -0.93 -3.79
C VAL A 34 24.56 -1.33 -3.14
N ILE A 35 25.15 -0.46 -2.30
CA ILE A 35 26.40 -0.78 -1.61
C ILE A 35 26.20 -1.96 -0.64
N PHE A 36 25.11 -1.97 0.12
CA PHE A 36 24.83 -3.04 1.10
C PHE A 36 24.47 -4.38 0.45
N VAL A 37 23.87 -4.38 -0.76
CA VAL A 37 23.59 -5.62 -1.50
C VAL A 37 24.88 -6.41 -1.76
N PHE A 38 25.99 -5.74 -2.06
CA PHE A 38 27.28 -6.43 -2.26
C PHE A 38 27.90 -7.00 -0.98
N LEU A 39 27.48 -6.53 0.21
CA LEU A 39 27.95 -7.05 1.50
C LEU A 39 27.07 -8.19 2.02
N CYS A 40 25.85 -8.35 1.51
CA CYS A 40 24.90 -9.32 2.01
C CYS A 40 25.21 -10.71 1.41
N PRO A 41 25.38 -11.77 2.23
CA PRO A 41 25.57 -13.11 1.69
C PRO A 41 24.33 -13.55 0.90
N GLU A 42 24.56 -14.30 -0.17
CA GLU A 42 23.49 -14.85 -0.99
C GLU A 42 22.58 -15.78 -0.17
N SER A 43 21.32 -15.88 -0.56
CA SER A 43 20.35 -16.71 0.17
C SER A 43 20.74 -18.21 0.09
N PRO A 44 20.88 -18.93 1.23
CA PRO A 44 21.21 -20.36 1.23
C PRO A 44 20.23 -21.21 0.41
N ARG A 45 18.95 -20.80 0.38
CA ARG A 45 17.91 -21.47 -0.40
C ARG A 45 18.16 -21.37 -1.91
N TRP A 46 18.63 -20.22 -2.38
CA TRP A 46 18.96 -19.99 -3.80
C TRP A 46 20.25 -20.73 -4.20
N LEU A 47 21.25 -20.77 -3.32
CA LEU A 47 22.46 -21.55 -3.55
C LEU A 47 22.15 -23.05 -3.70
N TYR A 48 21.23 -23.57 -2.87
CA TYR A 48 20.77 -24.95 -2.97
C TYR A 48 20.07 -25.24 -4.32
N THR A 49 19.22 -24.33 -4.83
CA THR A 49 18.53 -24.54 -6.12
C THR A 49 19.46 -24.52 -7.33
N ILE A 50 20.60 -23.84 -7.24
CA ILE A 50 21.63 -23.81 -8.29
C ILE A 50 22.61 -25.01 -8.15
N GLY A 51 22.45 -25.83 -7.11
CA GLY A 51 23.27 -27.02 -6.87
C GLY A 51 24.56 -26.74 -6.08
N LYS A 52 24.72 -25.54 -5.52
CA LYS A 52 25.85 -25.17 -4.65
C LYS A 52 25.55 -25.49 -3.19
N VAL A 53 25.42 -26.77 -2.88
CA VAL A 53 24.97 -27.27 -1.57
C VAL A 53 25.99 -26.97 -0.46
N ASP A 54 27.28 -27.05 -0.75
CA ASP A 54 28.34 -26.82 0.24
C ASP A 54 28.44 -25.34 0.64
N GLU A 55 28.33 -24.43 -0.33
CA GLU A 55 28.29 -22.97 -0.07
C GLU A 55 27.04 -22.58 0.74
N ALA A 56 25.90 -23.24 0.50
CA ALA A 56 24.69 -23.06 1.31
C ALA A 56 24.89 -23.50 2.77
N ARG A 57 25.59 -24.63 2.99
CA ARG A 57 25.94 -25.12 4.34
C ARG A 57 26.87 -24.16 5.06
N ASP A 58 27.90 -23.64 4.40
CA ASP A 58 28.85 -22.72 5.01
C ASP A 58 28.18 -21.41 5.46
N ILE A 59 27.24 -20.88 4.67
CA ILE A 59 26.48 -19.68 5.04
C ILE A 59 25.52 -19.96 6.19
N LEU A 60 24.85 -21.12 6.21
CA LEU A 60 24.01 -21.53 7.34
C LEU A 60 24.83 -21.73 8.62
N ALA A 61 26.01 -22.34 8.51
CA ALA A 61 26.94 -22.50 9.61
C ALA A 61 27.35 -21.14 10.19
N LYS A 62 27.66 -20.17 9.32
CA LYS A 62 28.05 -18.81 9.73
C LYS A 62 26.93 -18.01 10.39
N LEU A 63 25.68 -18.23 9.98
CA LEU A 63 24.53 -17.45 10.46
C LEU A 63 23.80 -18.07 11.65
N HIS A 64 23.69 -19.41 11.70
CA HIS A 64 22.87 -20.12 12.68
C HIS A 64 23.66 -20.97 13.68
N SER A 65 24.92 -21.31 13.41
CA SER A 65 25.72 -22.06 14.38
C SER A 65 26.49 -21.11 15.30
N ASN A 66 26.39 -21.34 16.61
CA ASN A 66 27.18 -20.61 17.61
C ASN A 66 28.68 -21.01 17.57
N THR A 67 28.99 -22.13 16.91
CA THR A 67 30.32 -22.76 16.87
C THR A 67 31.03 -22.61 15.51
N GLY A 68 30.32 -22.18 14.46
CA GLY A 68 30.83 -22.08 13.09
C GLY A 68 31.03 -23.43 12.38
N ASP A 69 30.54 -24.54 12.94
CA ASP A 69 30.79 -25.89 12.42
C ASP A 69 29.74 -26.26 11.34
N PRO A 70 30.15 -26.51 10.07
CA PRO A 70 29.24 -26.87 8.98
C PRO A 70 28.50 -28.20 9.15
N TYR A 71 28.96 -29.07 10.05
CA TYR A 71 28.40 -30.41 10.28
C TYR A 71 27.63 -30.52 11.61
N SER A 72 27.19 -29.39 12.16
CA SER A 72 26.31 -29.42 13.33
C SER A 72 24.97 -30.11 13.00
N PRO A 73 24.41 -30.93 13.91
CA PRO A 73 23.10 -31.57 13.72
C PRO A 73 21.97 -30.59 13.38
N LEU A 74 22.08 -29.34 13.84
CA LEU A 74 21.12 -28.29 13.54
C LEU A 74 21.13 -27.89 12.05
N ILE A 75 22.32 -27.79 11.45
CA ILE A 75 22.47 -27.40 10.04
C ILE A 75 21.98 -28.52 9.12
N ASP A 76 22.24 -29.77 9.48
CA ASP A 76 21.75 -30.92 8.72
C ASP A 76 20.22 -30.97 8.71
N LEU A 77 19.56 -30.69 9.85
CA LEU A 77 18.10 -30.56 9.91
C LEU A 77 17.59 -29.41 9.02
N GLU A 78 18.22 -28.24 9.08
CA GLU A 78 17.82 -27.09 8.25
C GLU A 78 18.01 -27.37 6.75
N MET A 79 19.09 -28.05 6.38
CA MET A 79 19.36 -28.47 5.01
C MET A 79 18.33 -29.50 4.51
N GLU A 80 17.91 -30.42 5.38
CA GLU A 80 16.84 -31.37 5.08
C GLU A 80 15.49 -30.66 4.88
N GLU A 81 15.15 -29.70 5.74
CA GLU A 81 13.95 -28.88 5.56
C GLU A 81 13.97 -28.08 4.24
N ILE A 82 15.12 -27.50 3.87
CA ILE A 82 15.28 -26.77 2.61
C ILE A 82 15.09 -27.72 1.43
N LYS A 83 15.67 -28.92 1.49
CA LYS A 83 15.52 -29.96 0.48
C LYS A 83 14.05 -30.37 0.33
N GLU A 84 13.36 -30.65 1.43
CA GLU A 84 11.95 -31.04 1.42
C GLU A 84 11.08 -29.94 0.79
N LYS A 85 11.29 -28.68 1.19
CA LYS A 85 10.56 -27.51 0.66
C LYS A 85 10.81 -27.28 -0.84
N ILE A 86 12.02 -27.55 -1.32
CA ILE A 86 12.37 -27.39 -2.75
C ILE A 86 11.85 -28.57 -3.58
N VAL A 87 11.86 -29.79 -3.04
CA VAL A 87 11.33 -30.98 -3.71
C VAL A 87 9.80 -30.89 -3.83
N LEU A 88 9.10 -30.48 -2.76
CA LEU A 88 7.66 -30.18 -2.79
C LEU A 88 7.34 -29.03 -3.76
N GLY A 89 8.14 -27.95 -3.72
CA GLY A 89 8.01 -26.80 -4.63
C GLY A 89 8.57 -27.02 -6.05
N GLY A 90 9.00 -28.24 -6.40
CA GLY A 90 9.76 -28.59 -7.60
C GLY A 90 9.06 -28.39 -8.95
N SER A 91 7.83 -27.85 -8.96
CA SER A 91 7.05 -27.62 -10.18
C SER A 91 7.07 -26.17 -10.67
N ASP A 92 7.58 -25.21 -9.89
CA ASP A 92 7.45 -23.78 -10.22
C ASP A 92 8.66 -23.19 -10.95
N LYS A 93 9.19 -23.93 -11.94
CA LYS A 93 10.36 -23.52 -12.74
C LYS A 93 10.10 -22.37 -13.71
N HIS A 94 8.84 -21.97 -13.88
CA HIS A 94 8.46 -20.82 -14.71
C HIS A 94 8.01 -19.65 -13.84
N PHE A 95 8.81 -18.59 -13.83
CA PHE A 95 8.42 -17.29 -13.25
C PHE A 95 7.17 -16.68 -13.91
N TRP A 96 6.90 -17.18 -15.12
CA TRP A 96 5.68 -17.18 -15.93
C TRP A 96 4.33 -17.39 -15.28
N ASP A 97 4.35 -18.46 -14.48
CA ASP A 97 3.19 -19.32 -14.40
C ASP A 97 2.43 -18.98 -13.13
N PHE A 98 1.39 -18.16 -13.25
CA PHE A 98 0.47 -17.85 -12.15
C PHE A 98 -0.67 -18.86 -12.03
N ARG A 99 -0.73 -19.89 -12.90
CA ARG A 99 -1.75 -20.95 -12.82
C ARG A 99 -1.75 -21.73 -11.49
N PRO A 100 -0.59 -21.96 -10.83
CA PRO A 100 -0.55 -22.59 -9.51
C PRO A 100 -1.35 -21.80 -8.46
N LEU A 101 -1.46 -20.47 -8.62
CA LEU A 101 -2.21 -19.61 -7.71
C LEU A 101 -3.73 -19.84 -7.77
N PHE A 102 -4.22 -20.45 -8.84
CA PHE A 102 -5.66 -20.66 -9.09
C PHE A 102 -6.02 -22.15 -9.26
N ARG A 103 -5.11 -23.07 -8.94
CA ARG A 103 -5.26 -24.51 -9.24
C ARG A 103 -6.32 -25.18 -8.36
N THR A 104 -6.37 -24.86 -7.06
CA THR A 104 -7.30 -25.47 -6.12
C THR A 104 -8.35 -24.46 -5.62
N ALA A 105 -9.47 -24.95 -5.09
CA ALA A 105 -10.49 -24.08 -4.50
C ALA A 105 -9.92 -23.26 -3.32
N GLU A 106 -9.01 -23.83 -2.54
CA GLU A 106 -8.34 -23.18 -1.41
C GLU A 106 -7.37 -22.10 -1.88
N ASP A 107 -6.57 -22.37 -2.91
CA ASP A 107 -5.63 -21.38 -3.47
C ASP A 107 -6.39 -20.20 -4.10
N ARG A 108 -7.51 -20.46 -4.77
CA ARG A 108 -8.40 -19.38 -5.28
C ARG A 108 -8.94 -18.50 -4.16
N TYR A 109 -9.34 -19.08 -3.04
CA TYR A 109 -9.82 -18.31 -1.89
C TYR A 109 -8.70 -17.43 -1.31
N ARG A 110 -7.49 -17.99 -1.17
CA ARG A 110 -6.29 -17.25 -0.72
C ARG A 110 -5.94 -16.13 -1.71
N ALA A 111 -5.95 -16.40 -3.01
CA ALA A 111 -5.70 -15.42 -4.06
C ALA A 111 -6.74 -14.29 -4.04
N TRP A 112 -8.03 -14.63 -3.83
CA TRP A 112 -9.08 -13.62 -3.66
C TRP A 112 -8.85 -12.74 -2.44
N MET A 113 -8.45 -13.30 -1.30
CA MET A 113 -8.12 -12.48 -0.11
C MET A 113 -6.95 -11.52 -0.37
N VAL A 114 -5.94 -11.96 -1.11
CA VAL A 114 -4.79 -11.15 -1.51
C VAL A 114 -5.23 -9.99 -2.42
N VAL A 115 -6.11 -10.25 -3.38
CA VAL A 115 -6.71 -9.22 -4.25
C VAL A 115 -7.51 -8.21 -3.43
N LEU A 116 -8.34 -8.69 -2.50
CA LEU A 116 -9.16 -7.83 -1.64
C LEU A 116 -8.28 -6.92 -0.78
N ILE A 117 -7.23 -7.45 -0.15
CA ILE A 117 -6.33 -6.62 0.66
C ILE A 117 -5.54 -5.63 -0.20
N GLY A 118 -5.04 -6.04 -1.37
CA GLY A 118 -4.35 -5.13 -2.29
C GLY A 118 -5.26 -3.99 -2.75
N SER A 119 -6.51 -4.31 -3.07
CA SER A 119 -7.52 -3.35 -3.54
C SER A 119 -7.99 -2.43 -2.42
N PHE A 120 -8.45 -2.97 -1.29
CA PHE A 120 -8.90 -2.17 -0.15
C PHE A 120 -7.79 -1.34 0.48
N GLY A 121 -6.55 -1.86 0.50
CA GLY A 121 -5.40 -1.10 0.99
C GLY A 121 -5.20 0.21 0.24
N GLN A 122 -5.46 0.24 -1.06
CA GLN A 122 -5.29 1.45 -1.88
C GLN A 122 -6.59 2.26 -2.05
N LEU A 123 -7.74 1.58 -2.16
CA LEU A 123 -9.06 2.21 -2.35
C LEU A 123 -9.64 2.79 -1.06
N SER A 124 -9.11 2.44 0.11
CA SER A 124 -9.50 3.02 1.41
C SER A 124 -9.28 4.53 1.54
N GLY A 125 -8.62 5.16 0.57
CA GLY A 125 -8.53 6.61 0.48
C GLY A 125 -7.19 7.22 0.90
N ASN A 126 -6.15 6.41 1.11
CA ASN A 126 -4.80 6.94 1.38
C ASN A 126 -4.32 7.89 0.27
N GLY A 127 -4.47 7.47 -0.99
CA GLY A 127 -4.18 8.30 -2.15
C GLY A 127 -5.09 9.53 -2.24
N LEU A 128 -6.41 9.31 -2.17
CA LEU A 128 -7.44 10.35 -2.20
C LEU A 128 -7.09 11.48 -1.21
N ILE A 129 -6.95 11.16 0.07
CA ILE A 129 -6.73 12.16 1.12
C ILE A 129 -5.44 12.94 0.89
N THR A 130 -4.36 12.28 0.48
CA THR A 130 -3.08 12.95 0.22
C THR A 130 -3.20 13.98 -0.90
N TYR A 131 -3.99 13.69 -1.93
CA TYR A 131 -4.28 14.64 -3.02
C TYR A 131 -5.27 15.75 -2.61
N PHE A 132 -6.24 15.46 -1.74
CA PHE A 132 -7.24 16.45 -1.31
C PHE A 132 -6.78 17.34 -0.15
N LEU A 133 -5.79 16.92 0.63
CA LEU A 133 -5.30 17.68 1.78
C LEU A 133 -4.91 19.13 1.43
N PRO A 134 -4.17 19.43 0.33
CA PRO A 134 -3.85 20.81 -0.03
C PRO A 134 -5.08 21.64 -0.43
N VAL A 135 -6.04 21.03 -1.11
CA VAL A 135 -7.29 21.68 -1.54
C VAL A 135 -8.18 22.00 -0.34
N LEU A 136 -8.31 21.05 0.60
CA LEU A 136 -9.04 21.23 1.85
C LEU A 136 -8.39 22.29 2.73
N LEU A 137 -7.06 22.30 2.83
CA LEU A 137 -6.32 23.34 3.55
C LEU A 137 -6.52 24.73 2.95
N LYS A 138 -6.58 24.83 1.61
CA LYS A 138 -6.90 26.08 0.90
C LYS A 138 -8.32 26.55 1.21
N ASN A 139 -9.31 25.64 1.20
CA ASN A 139 -10.70 25.96 1.55
C ASN A 139 -10.87 26.35 3.03
N ALA A 140 -10.02 25.85 3.93
CA ALA A 140 -9.99 26.24 5.34
C ALA A 140 -9.35 27.63 5.59
N GLY A 141 -8.87 28.32 4.54
CA GLY A 141 -8.21 29.62 4.67
C GLY A 141 -6.70 29.55 4.93
N ILE A 142 -6.09 28.36 4.89
CA ILE A 142 -4.63 28.18 5.02
C ILE A 142 -4.01 28.26 3.61
N VAL A 143 -3.80 29.49 3.16
CA VAL A 143 -3.33 29.79 1.79
C VAL A 143 -1.80 29.70 1.66
N SER A 144 -1.05 29.62 2.77
CA SER A 144 0.42 29.63 2.71
C SER A 144 0.99 28.25 2.32
N GLN A 145 1.70 28.21 1.19
CA GLN A 145 2.39 27.02 0.67
C GLN A 145 3.33 26.39 1.72
N ASN A 146 4.06 27.21 2.48
CA ASN A 146 4.93 26.76 3.56
C ASN A 146 4.17 25.99 4.66
N ARG A 147 2.94 26.39 4.97
CA ARG A 147 2.11 25.71 5.98
C ARG A 147 1.58 24.38 5.45
N GLN A 148 1.17 24.33 4.18
CA GLN A 148 0.75 23.07 3.54
C GLN A 148 1.88 22.05 3.46
N LEU A 149 3.10 22.49 3.14
CA LEU A 149 4.29 21.63 3.14
C LEU A 149 4.61 21.11 4.55
N THR A 150 4.56 21.99 5.55
CA THR A 150 4.79 21.61 6.96
C THR A 150 3.75 20.58 7.43
N LEU A 151 2.49 20.78 7.05
CA LEU A 151 1.38 19.89 7.38
C LEU A 151 1.48 18.51 6.71
N ASN A 152 1.99 18.43 5.48
CA ASN A 152 2.31 17.16 4.83
C ASN A 152 3.49 16.45 5.49
N PHE A 153 4.49 17.20 5.96
CA PHE A 153 5.60 16.64 6.71
C PHE A 153 5.15 16.05 8.05
N VAL A 154 4.34 16.80 8.81
CA VAL A 154 3.73 16.29 10.05
C VAL A 154 2.94 15.02 9.76
N ASN A 155 2.12 14.99 8.69
CA ASN A 155 1.40 13.77 8.29
C ASN A 155 2.35 12.57 8.13
N SER A 156 3.43 12.76 7.36
CA SER A 156 4.42 11.71 7.10
C SER A 156 5.09 11.20 8.38
N VAL A 157 5.38 12.11 9.33
CA VAL A 157 5.97 11.76 10.64
C VAL A 157 4.98 10.99 11.50
N THR A 158 3.75 11.47 11.63
CA THR A 158 2.74 10.80 12.46
C THR A 158 2.35 9.45 11.86
N SER A 159 2.24 9.33 10.53
CA SER A 159 2.00 8.05 9.86
C SER A 159 3.13 7.05 10.09
N PHE A 160 4.38 7.48 10.13
CA PHE A 160 5.50 6.57 10.42
C PHE A 160 5.51 6.09 11.86
N ILE A 161 5.28 6.98 12.83
CA ILE A 161 5.14 6.58 14.24
C ILE A 161 3.96 5.62 14.39
N GLY A 162 2.85 5.91 13.70
CA GLY A 162 1.69 5.03 13.58
C GLY A 162 2.05 3.65 13.00
N ALA A 163 2.81 3.61 11.91
CA ALA A 163 3.23 2.35 11.28
C ALA A 163 4.19 1.54 12.15
N LEU A 164 5.14 2.17 12.85
CA LEU A 164 6.05 1.50 13.78
C LEU A 164 5.31 0.90 14.98
N SER A 165 4.45 1.70 15.61
CA SER A 165 3.61 1.25 16.71
C SER A 165 2.63 0.16 16.28
N GLY A 166 2.07 0.28 15.07
CA GLY A 166 1.24 -0.74 14.44
C GLY A 166 1.99 -2.05 14.27
N SER A 167 3.19 -2.00 13.66
CA SER A 167 4.02 -3.18 13.44
C SER A 167 4.38 -3.90 14.76
N ALA A 168 4.67 -3.16 15.83
CA ALA A 168 4.97 -3.76 17.14
C ALA A 168 3.71 -4.34 17.83
N SER A 169 2.55 -3.73 17.60
CA SER A 169 1.30 -4.13 18.27
C SER A 169 0.60 -5.32 17.60
N VAL A 170 0.92 -5.60 16.34
CA VAL A 170 0.34 -6.70 15.55
C VAL A 170 0.55 -8.05 16.22
N ASP A 171 1.75 -8.28 16.77
CA ASP A 171 2.11 -9.56 17.38
C ASP A 171 1.33 -9.83 18.66
N HIS A 172 0.83 -8.78 19.35
CA HIS A 172 0.06 -8.91 20.59
C HIS A 172 -1.47 -8.90 20.40
N ILE A 173 -1.99 -8.05 19.51
CA ILE A 173 -3.46 -7.82 19.37
C ILE A 173 -4.11 -8.90 18.48
N GLY A 174 -3.33 -9.52 17.60
CA GLY A 174 -3.79 -10.49 16.63
C GLY A 174 -4.34 -9.82 15.35
N ARG A 175 -4.01 -10.42 14.22
CA ARG A 175 -4.13 -9.80 12.88
C ARG A 175 -5.57 -9.54 12.43
N ARG A 176 -6.47 -10.51 12.66
CA ARG A 176 -7.89 -10.40 12.28
C ARG A 176 -8.59 -9.28 13.05
N LYS A 177 -8.32 -9.16 14.35
CA LYS A 177 -8.94 -8.12 15.20
C LYS A 177 -8.43 -6.75 14.79
N LEU A 178 -7.12 -6.62 14.56
CA LEU A 178 -6.50 -5.37 14.15
C LEU A 178 -7.02 -4.87 12.79
N LEU A 179 -7.22 -5.76 11.81
CA LEU A 179 -7.83 -5.39 10.52
C LEU A 179 -9.29 -4.92 10.67
N LEU A 180 -10.10 -5.63 11.46
CA LEU A 180 -11.51 -5.26 11.66
C LEU A 180 -11.67 -3.95 12.44
N ILE A 181 -10.90 -3.77 13.51
CA ILE A 181 -10.92 -2.55 14.34
C ILE A 181 -10.45 -1.35 13.52
N SER A 182 -9.32 -1.49 12.82
CA SER A 182 -8.78 -0.39 12.00
C SER A 182 -9.73 -0.01 10.86
N THR A 183 -10.33 -0.99 10.19
CA THR A 183 -11.33 -0.73 9.13
C THR A 183 -12.58 -0.07 9.69
N GLY A 184 -13.10 -0.53 10.84
CA GLY A 184 -14.24 0.10 11.50
C GLY A 184 -13.97 1.55 11.88
N LEU A 185 -12.81 1.83 12.49
CA LEU A 185 -12.38 3.18 12.84
C LEU A 185 -12.16 4.06 11.61
N CYS A 186 -11.63 3.51 10.52
CA CYS A 186 -11.49 4.20 9.24
C CYS A 186 -12.86 4.61 8.67
N VAL A 187 -13.83 3.69 8.66
CA VAL A 187 -15.20 3.96 8.17
C VAL A 187 -15.88 5.05 9.01
N VAL A 188 -15.79 4.96 10.34
CA VAL A 188 -16.37 5.97 11.24
C VAL A 188 -15.74 7.34 11.00
N THR A 189 -14.41 7.39 10.89
CA THR A 189 -13.70 8.66 10.68
C THR A 189 -14.02 9.27 9.32
N LEU A 190 -14.09 8.46 8.26
CA LEU A 190 -14.49 8.92 6.92
C LEU A 190 -15.96 9.37 6.87
N ALA A 191 -16.86 8.71 7.60
CA ALA A 191 -18.26 9.13 7.72
C ALA A 191 -18.37 10.51 8.41
N ILE A 192 -17.59 10.74 9.48
CA ILE A 192 -17.50 12.04 10.16
C ILE A 192 -16.95 13.11 9.22
N VAL A 193 -15.85 12.82 8.50
CA VAL A 193 -15.27 13.76 7.52
C VAL A 193 -16.29 14.10 6.44
N THR A 194 -16.98 13.11 5.89
CA THR A 194 -18.00 13.31 4.86
C THR A 194 -19.18 14.14 5.39
N GLY A 195 -19.64 13.88 6.63
CA GLY A 195 -20.71 14.66 7.26
C GLY A 195 -20.30 16.10 7.58
N LEU A 196 -19.05 16.33 7.98
CA LEU A 196 -18.51 17.67 8.22
C LEU A 196 -18.39 18.47 6.91
N LEU A 197 -18.05 17.78 5.81
CA LEU A 197 -17.88 18.36 4.48
C LEU A 197 -19.18 18.48 3.66
N SER A 198 -20.25 17.80 4.08
CA SER A 198 -21.59 17.94 3.50
C SER A 198 -22.13 19.34 3.82
N ASP A 199 -22.29 20.13 2.77
CA ASP A 199 -22.56 21.56 2.87
C ASP A 199 -23.99 21.85 3.35
N ASN A 200 -24.11 22.88 4.20
CA ASN A 200 -25.36 23.55 4.62
C ASN A 200 -25.09 25.07 4.74
N GLY A 201 -24.35 25.65 3.79
CA GLY A 201 -24.36 27.10 3.51
C GLY A 201 -23.62 28.03 4.48
N ASN A 202 -23.09 27.54 5.61
CA ASN A 202 -22.33 28.37 6.55
C ASN A 202 -20.85 27.98 6.55
N GLY A 203 -20.04 28.82 5.90
CA GLY A 203 -18.56 28.76 5.83
C GLY A 203 -17.88 28.98 7.20
N ASN A 204 -18.18 28.15 8.19
CA ASN A 204 -17.51 28.17 9.48
C ASN A 204 -16.12 27.54 9.34
N GLN A 205 -15.07 28.36 9.46
CA GLN A 205 -13.66 27.92 9.53
C GLN A 205 -13.43 26.81 10.58
N VAL A 206 -14.27 26.77 11.63
CA VAL A 206 -14.27 25.71 12.65
C VAL A 206 -14.59 24.33 12.07
N ARG A 207 -15.54 24.22 11.13
CA ARG A 207 -15.90 22.94 10.49
C ARG A 207 -14.78 22.45 9.57
N ALA A 208 -14.16 23.37 8.83
CA ALA A 208 -13.03 23.05 7.97
C ALA A 208 -11.81 22.57 8.78
N ASN A 209 -11.49 23.27 9.88
CA ASN A 209 -10.41 22.88 10.79
C ASN A 209 -10.69 21.54 11.48
N ALA A 210 -11.94 21.27 11.89
CA ALA A 210 -12.33 19.97 12.43
C ALA A 210 -12.16 18.85 11.39
N GLY A 211 -12.61 19.06 10.15
CA GLY A 211 -12.45 18.09 9.06
C GLY A 211 -10.98 17.73 8.80
N ILE A 212 -10.09 18.72 8.83
CA ILE A 212 -8.64 18.51 8.70
C ILE A 212 -8.11 17.62 9.84
N SER A 213 -8.50 17.90 11.10
CA SER A 213 -8.07 17.09 12.26
C SER A 213 -8.53 15.63 12.17
N PHE A 214 -9.77 15.39 11.72
CA PHE A 214 -10.27 14.02 11.51
C PHE A 214 -9.59 13.31 10.36
N ILE A 215 -9.18 14.02 9.32
CA ILE A 215 -8.36 13.47 8.23
C ILE A 215 -6.98 13.00 8.73
N TYR A 216 -6.34 13.80 9.59
CA TYR A 216 -5.09 13.37 10.23
C TYR A 216 -5.30 12.14 11.12
N LEU A 217 -6.39 12.13 11.90
CA LEU A 217 -6.73 10.97 12.73
C LEU A 217 -6.93 9.71 11.88
N PHE A 218 -7.62 9.82 10.75
CA PHE A 218 -7.77 8.74 9.78
C PHE A 218 -6.39 8.23 9.31
N MET A 219 -5.48 9.12 8.95
CA MET A 219 -4.14 8.75 8.49
C MET A 219 -3.35 7.98 9.54
N VAL A 220 -3.47 8.36 10.82
CA VAL A 220 -2.82 7.65 11.93
C VAL A 220 -3.41 6.25 12.12
N ILE A 221 -4.74 6.14 12.15
CA ILE A 221 -5.45 4.86 12.31
C ILE A 221 -5.13 3.92 11.14
N PHE A 222 -5.14 4.46 9.91
CA PHE A 222 -4.79 3.71 8.71
C PHE A 222 -3.34 3.24 8.75
N SER A 223 -2.41 4.11 9.16
CA SER A 223 -0.99 3.75 9.24
C SER A 223 -0.72 2.71 10.33
N PHE A 224 -1.44 2.77 11.44
CA PHE A 224 -1.33 1.79 12.53
C PHE A 224 -1.87 0.41 12.13
N GLY A 225 -3.01 0.38 11.42
CA GLY A 225 -3.70 -0.86 11.08
C GLY A 225 -3.29 -1.45 9.73
N TRP A 226 -3.54 -0.70 8.67
CA TRP A 226 -3.50 -1.21 7.29
C TRP A 226 -2.09 -1.29 6.72
N THR A 227 -1.23 -0.31 7.00
CA THR A 227 0.15 -0.28 6.47
C THR A 227 0.97 -1.53 6.79
N PRO A 228 1.07 -2.00 8.05
CA PRO A 228 1.80 -3.24 8.33
C PRO A 228 1.06 -4.48 7.79
N MET A 229 -0.28 -4.47 7.75
CA MET A 229 -1.06 -5.65 7.34
C MET A 229 -1.06 -5.91 5.84
N GLN A 230 -0.86 -4.89 5.01
CA GLN A 230 -0.86 -5.05 3.57
C GLN A 230 0.26 -5.98 3.08
N SER A 231 1.45 -5.93 3.69
CA SER A 231 2.56 -6.83 3.37
C SER A 231 2.50 -8.13 4.18
N LEU A 232 2.14 -8.04 5.46
CA LEU A 232 2.24 -9.15 6.39
C LEU A 232 1.12 -10.19 6.23
N TYR A 233 -0.08 -9.76 5.85
CA TYR A 233 -1.20 -10.68 5.62
C TYR A 233 -0.98 -11.53 4.36
N GLY A 234 -0.52 -10.91 3.26
CA GLY A 234 -0.17 -11.64 2.05
C GLY A 234 0.91 -12.69 2.33
N ALA A 235 1.89 -12.36 3.15
CA ALA A 235 2.93 -13.29 3.56
C ALA A 235 2.41 -14.54 4.30
N GLU A 236 1.32 -14.44 5.07
CA GLU A 236 0.82 -15.56 5.88
C GLU A 236 -0.25 -16.41 5.23
N VAL A 237 -1.10 -15.79 4.41
CA VAL A 237 -2.23 -16.51 3.78
C VAL A 237 -1.75 -17.36 2.61
N LEU A 238 -0.61 -17.01 2.01
CA LEU A 238 -0.03 -17.74 0.90
C LEU A 238 0.78 -18.95 1.36
N SER A 239 0.56 -20.08 0.66
CA SER A 239 1.40 -21.27 0.80
C SER A 239 2.85 -20.97 0.41
N TYR A 240 3.78 -21.70 1.00
CA TYR A 240 5.22 -21.48 0.82
C TYR A 240 5.63 -21.42 -0.67
N GLU A 241 5.11 -22.35 -1.47
CA GLU A 241 5.41 -22.48 -2.90
C GLU A 241 4.91 -21.27 -3.71
N ALA A 242 3.73 -20.76 -3.39
CA ALA A 242 3.08 -19.69 -4.14
C ALA A 242 3.37 -18.28 -3.59
N ARG A 243 4.02 -18.17 -2.44
CA ARG A 243 4.17 -16.90 -1.70
C ARG A 243 4.87 -15.81 -2.49
N ALA A 244 5.97 -16.12 -3.17
CA ALA A 244 6.68 -15.13 -3.97
C ALA A 244 5.80 -14.58 -5.10
N LYS A 245 5.09 -15.47 -5.81
CA LYS A 245 4.17 -15.10 -6.90
C LYS A 245 2.96 -14.33 -6.40
N GLY A 246 2.36 -14.74 -5.29
CA GLY A 246 1.21 -14.04 -4.73
C GLY A 246 1.55 -12.68 -4.13
N LEU A 247 2.73 -12.50 -3.55
CA LEU A 247 3.20 -11.17 -3.13
C LEU A 247 3.48 -10.26 -4.34
N ALA A 248 4.01 -10.80 -5.45
CA ALA A 248 4.13 -10.06 -6.69
C ALA A 248 2.74 -9.67 -7.24
N PHE A 249 1.78 -10.60 -7.23
CA PHE A 249 0.40 -10.35 -7.66
C PHE A 249 -0.30 -9.31 -6.79
N LEU A 250 -0.11 -9.36 -5.45
CA LEU A 250 -0.59 -8.34 -4.52
C LEU A 250 -0.10 -6.95 -4.91
N ASN A 251 1.19 -6.83 -5.24
CA ASN A 251 1.78 -5.56 -5.66
C ASN A 251 1.17 -5.08 -6.98
N VAL A 252 1.00 -5.95 -7.98
CA VAL A 252 0.35 -5.56 -9.24
C VAL A 252 -1.06 -5.04 -9.01
N VAL A 253 -1.87 -5.74 -8.19
CA VAL A 253 -3.25 -5.33 -7.87
C VAL A 253 -3.27 -4.01 -7.08
N ALA A 254 -2.37 -3.85 -6.12
CA ALA A 254 -2.24 -2.61 -5.36
C ALA A 254 -1.85 -1.45 -6.29
N GLN A 255 -0.86 -1.62 -7.16
CA GLN A 255 -0.43 -0.58 -8.09
C GLN A 255 -1.53 -0.24 -9.11
N ALA A 256 -2.26 -1.25 -9.63
CA ALA A 256 -3.42 -1.02 -10.49
C ALA A 256 -4.51 -0.20 -9.76
N SER A 257 -4.80 -0.53 -8.50
CA SER A 257 -5.74 0.23 -7.67
C SER A 257 -5.25 1.65 -7.36
N SER A 258 -3.94 1.84 -7.21
CA SER A 258 -3.33 3.16 -7.04
C SER A 258 -3.43 4.01 -8.30
N CYS A 259 -3.30 3.41 -9.49
CA CYS A 259 -3.58 4.09 -10.76
C CYS A 259 -5.03 4.57 -10.84
N ILE A 260 -6.00 3.75 -10.41
CA ILE A 260 -7.41 4.16 -10.34
C ILE A 260 -7.58 5.36 -9.39
N ASN A 261 -6.92 5.33 -8.23
CA ASN A 261 -6.98 6.46 -7.30
C ASN A 261 -6.38 7.75 -7.89
N THR A 262 -5.27 7.64 -8.62
CA THR A 262 -4.53 8.80 -9.13
C THR A 262 -5.20 9.41 -10.37
N PHE A 263 -5.71 8.58 -11.29
CA PHE A 263 -6.29 9.06 -12.54
C PHE A 263 -7.82 9.07 -12.54
N GLY A 264 -8.46 8.12 -11.87
CA GLY A 264 -9.92 7.99 -11.86
C GLY A 264 -10.62 9.00 -10.97
N ILE A 265 -10.08 9.28 -9.78
CA ILE A 265 -10.73 10.15 -8.80
C ILE A 265 -10.81 11.62 -9.26
N PRO A 266 -9.75 12.22 -9.84
CA PRO A 266 -9.85 13.59 -10.37
C PRO A 266 -10.91 13.74 -11.47
N VAL A 267 -10.98 12.78 -12.41
CA VAL A 267 -11.97 12.78 -13.50
C VAL A 267 -13.39 12.54 -12.95
N ALA A 268 -13.54 11.65 -11.97
CA ALA A 268 -14.82 11.41 -11.30
C ALA A 268 -15.32 12.67 -10.60
N LEU A 269 -14.44 13.43 -9.94
CA LEU A 269 -14.80 14.67 -9.24
C LEU A 269 -15.08 15.83 -10.18
N GLU A 270 -14.37 15.91 -11.31
CA GLU A 270 -14.67 16.90 -12.34
C GLU A 270 -16.05 16.66 -12.95
N LYS A 271 -16.41 15.38 -13.21
CA LYS A 271 -17.73 14.99 -13.73
C LYS A 271 -18.85 15.05 -12.69
N LEU A 272 -18.57 14.71 -11.44
CA LEU A 272 -19.55 14.80 -10.35
C LEU A 272 -19.82 16.25 -9.96
N GLY A 273 -18.92 17.18 -10.29
CA GLY A 273 -19.02 18.58 -9.92
C GLY A 273 -18.94 18.73 -8.42
N TRP A 274 -17.95 19.48 -7.92
CA TRP A 274 -17.95 19.88 -6.52
C TRP A 274 -19.08 20.88 -6.27
N LYS A 275 -20.31 20.37 -6.19
CA LYS A 275 -21.51 21.02 -5.67
C LYS A 275 -22.16 20.01 -4.75
N GLY A 276 -22.11 20.30 -3.45
CA GLY A 276 -22.55 19.42 -2.38
C GLY A 276 -23.91 18.79 -2.65
N ARG A 277 -23.90 17.53 -3.09
CA ARG A 277 -25.09 16.71 -3.21
C ARG A 277 -24.78 15.36 -2.59
N SER A 278 -25.54 15.03 -1.55
CA SER A 278 -25.30 13.95 -0.61
C SER A 278 -25.27 12.57 -1.28
N PRO A 279 -24.64 11.55 -0.65
CA PRO A 279 -24.60 10.16 -1.16
C PRO A 279 -25.98 9.52 -1.38
N THR A 280 -27.05 10.11 -0.82
CA THR A 280 -28.44 9.69 -1.01
C THR A 280 -28.96 9.95 -2.42
N ASP A 281 -28.40 10.92 -3.13
CA ASP A 281 -28.87 11.31 -4.47
C ASP A 281 -28.21 10.45 -5.56
N SER A 282 -27.06 9.84 -5.25
CA SER A 282 -26.40 8.85 -6.09
C SER A 282 -27.21 7.54 -6.20
N ILE A 283 -27.92 7.15 -5.13
CA ILE A 283 -28.77 5.95 -5.13
C ILE A 283 -30.08 6.21 -5.88
N HIS A 284 -30.68 7.40 -5.73
CA HIS A 284 -31.86 7.78 -6.50
C HIS A 284 -31.60 7.97 -7.99
N SER A 285 -30.42 8.51 -8.37
CA SER A 285 -30.03 8.64 -9.79
C SER A 285 -29.60 7.30 -10.43
N MET A 286 -29.05 6.36 -9.65
CA MET A 286 -28.80 4.99 -10.14
C MET A 286 -30.09 4.20 -10.36
N LEU A 287 -31.12 4.38 -9.52
CA LEU A 287 -32.43 3.75 -9.72
C LEU A 287 -33.25 4.44 -10.84
N ALA A 288 -33.07 5.74 -11.07
CA ALA A 288 -33.71 6.46 -12.16
C ALA A 288 -33.07 6.20 -13.54
N ASN A 289 -31.74 6.01 -13.61
CA ASN A 289 -31.02 5.70 -14.85
C ASN A 289 -30.87 4.18 -15.12
N GLY A 290 -31.50 3.33 -14.31
CA GLY A 290 -31.48 1.87 -14.45
C GLY A 290 -32.32 1.31 -15.61
N TYR A 291 -32.93 2.14 -16.45
CA TYR A 291 -33.79 1.70 -17.56
C TYR A 291 -33.39 2.17 -18.96
N THR A 292 -32.25 2.85 -19.14
CA THR A 292 -31.83 3.34 -20.46
C THR A 292 -30.33 3.21 -20.68
N TYR A 293 -29.83 1.97 -20.66
CA TYR A 293 -28.62 1.63 -21.42
C TYR A 293 -29.03 0.73 -22.59
N SER A 294 -29.68 1.33 -23.58
CA SER A 294 -29.71 0.79 -24.94
C SER A 294 -28.29 0.88 -25.49
N LEU A 295 -27.82 -0.24 -26.03
CA LEU A 295 -26.55 -0.41 -26.72
C LEU A 295 -26.27 0.77 -27.68
N PRO A 296 -25.03 1.28 -27.76
CA PRO A 296 -24.68 2.18 -28.86
C PRO A 296 -24.73 1.41 -30.18
N ASP A 297 -25.64 1.84 -31.06
CA ASP A 297 -25.71 1.41 -32.46
C ASP A 297 -24.38 1.68 -33.15
N PHE A 298 -23.89 0.65 -33.86
CA PHE A 298 -22.77 0.78 -34.80
C PHE A 298 -23.23 1.60 -36.01
N PRO A 299 -22.54 2.68 -36.40
CA PRO A 299 -22.80 3.31 -37.68
C PRO A 299 -22.22 2.45 -38.81
N ASP A 300 -23.09 2.11 -39.75
CA ASP A 300 -22.81 1.43 -41.01
C ASP A 300 -21.67 2.09 -41.80
N LEU A 301 -20.65 1.29 -42.13
CA LEU A 301 -19.74 1.56 -43.23
C LEU A 301 -20.45 1.21 -44.54
N GLY A 302 -21.03 2.23 -45.19
CA GLY A 302 -21.62 2.14 -46.52
C GLY A 302 -21.04 3.19 -47.47
N CYS A 303 -20.27 2.70 -48.45
CA CYS A 303 -20.06 3.27 -49.79
C CYS A 303 -19.72 4.77 -49.93
N LEU A 304 -18.43 5.07 -50.13
CA LEU A 304 -17.86 5.70 -51.33
C LEU A 304 -16.34 5.59 -51.32
#